data_AF-E9RUD5-F1
#
_entry.id   AF-E9RUD5-F1
#
_cell.length_a   1.000
_cell.length_b   1.000
_cell.length_c   1.000
_cell.angle_alpha   90.00
_cell.angle_beta   90.00
_cell.angle_gamma   90.00
#
_symmetry.space_group_name_H-M   'P 1'
#
loop_
_entity.id
_entity.type
_entity.pdbx_description
1 polymer ?
#
loop_
_entity_poly.entity_id
_entity_poly.type
_entity_poly.pdbx_seq_one_letter_code
_entity_poly.pdbx_strand_id
1 'polypeptide(L)'
;MKAGKQRMALLRIVAVVVTVIGIIGIAAALWAEKKKEQQWVSSNAEITARIKPFEEEKRVLEKQDKEWLQRLENTRNGGTCVLFGFANANQTLTQDTLQIMTEYGYRGTFPLQNGLVPGSSPELMSMEAFHGMLGSGWEYVFQTESPGGEDEEQWVQQLDAQIAAWNGAGIGTPGGIFFL
;
A
#
# COMPACT_ATOMS: atom_id res chain seq x y z
N MET A 1 52.71 73.14 -43.73
CA MET A 1 52.69 71.70 -43.35
C MET A 1 52.56 71.38 -41.85
N LYS A 2 52.46 72.35 -40.91
CA LYS A 2 52.34 72.04 -39.46
C LYS A 2 50.93 71.70 -38.96
N ALA A 3 49.88 72.25 -39.57
CA ALA A 3 48.48 72.05 -39.12
C ALA A 3 47.94 70.63 -39.38
N GLY A 4 48.38 69.95 -40.44
CA GLY A 4 47.95 68.58 -40.76
C GLY A 4 48.52 67.52 -39.80
N LYS A 5 49.76 67.69 -39.33
CA LYS A 5 50.41 66.77 -38.38
C LYS A 5 49.75 66.83 -37.00
N GLN A 6 49.38 68.01 -36.51
CA GLN A 6 48.70 68.13 -35.20
C GLN A 6 47.28 67.57 -35.23
N ARG A 7 46.51 67.80 -36.30
CA ARG A 7 45.17 67.19 -36.46
C ARG A 7 45.23 65.66 -36.52
N MET A 8 46.22 65.10 -37.22
CA MET A 8 46.38 63.64 -37.33
C MET A 8 46.87 63.01 -36.01
N ALA A 9 47.71 63.71 -35.24
CA ALA A 9 48.11 63.27 -33.90
C ALA A 9 46.92 63.27 -32.93
N LEU A 10 46.08 64.32 -32.96
CA LEU A 10 44.88 64.42 -32.13
C LEU A 10 43.87 63.31 -32.46
N LEU A 11 43.63 63.04 -33.75
CA LEU A 11 42.73 61.97 -34.19
C LEU A 11 43.21 60.58 -33.75
N ARG A 12 44.53 60.33 -33.77
CA ARG A 12 45.10 59.06 -33.28
C ARG A 12 44.90 58.90 -31.78
N ILE A 13 45.08 59.97 -30.99
CA ILE A 13 44.86 59.93 -29.54
C ILE A 13 43.37 59.66 -29.25
N VAL A 14 42.46 60.36 -29.94
CA VAL A 14 41.01 60.13 -29.79
C VAL A 14 40.63 58.70 -30.18
N ALA A 15 41.17 58.18 -31.28
CA ALA A 15 40.93 56.79 -31.69
C ALA A 15 41.39 55.80 -30.62
N VAL A 16 42.59 55.97 -30.06
CA VAL A 16 43.11 55.11 -28.98
C VAL A 16 42.23 55.18 -27.74
N VAL A 17 41.80 56.38 -27.33
CA VAL A 17 40.91 56.55 -26.16
C VAL A 17 39.57 55.86 -26.38
N VAL A 18 38.96 55.99 -27.56
CA VAL A 18 37.70 55.31 -27.90
C VAL A 18 37.87 53.79 -27.91
N THR A 19 39.00 53.28 -28.44
CA THR A 19 39.29 51.84 -28.42
C THR A 19 39.47 51.31 -27.00
N VAL A 20 40.19 52.03 -26.14
CA VAL A 20 40.40 51.65 -24.74
C VAL A 20 39.07 51.64 -23.95
N ILE A 21 38.23 52.65 -24.13
CA ILE A 21 36.89 52.70 -23.51
C ILE A 21 36.02 51.54 -24.00
N GLY A 22 36.07 51.22 -25.30
CA GLY A 22 35.36 50.07 -25.87
C GLY A 22 35.79 48.74 -25.25
N ILE A 23 37.10 48.51 -25.10
CA ILE A 23 37.64 47.29 -24.48
C ILE A 23 37.22 47.17 -23.01
N ILE A 24 37.28 48.28 -22.25
CA ILE A 24 36.84 48.30 -20.85
C ILE A 24 35.34 48.00 -20.74
N GLY A 25 34.53 48.56 -21.65
CA GLY A 25 33.09 48.28 -21.70
C GLY A 25 32.79 46.80 -21.97
N ILE A 26 33.49 46.19 -22.93
CA ILE A 26 33.33 44.76 -23.24
C ILE A 26 33.81 43.89 -22.08
N ALA A 27 34.94 44.22 -21.45
CA ALA A 27 35.45 43.49 -20.30
C ALA A 27 34.49 43.56 -19.09
N ALA A 28 33.88 44.73 -18.84
CA ALA A 28 32.89 44.90 -17.79
C ALA A 28 31.60 44.12 -18.08
N ALA A 29 31.14 44.08 -19.34
CA ALA A 29 29.98 43.29 -19.75
C ALA A 29 30.21 41.79 -19.56
N LEU A 30 31.37 41.27 -20.00
CA LEU A 30 31.75 39.87 -19.80
C LEU A 30 31.89 39.50 -18.32
N TRP A 31 32.40 40.42 -17.49
CA TRP A 31 32.51 40.20 -16.05
C TRP A 31 31.13 40.17 -15.37
N ALA A 32 30.20 41.02 -15.82
CA ALA A 32 28.83 41.03 -15.32
C ALA A 32 28.05 39.77 -15.70
N GLU A 33 28.22 39.27 -16.93
CA GLU A 33 27.62 38.00 -17.37
C GLU A 33 28.19 36.81 -16.59
N LYS A 34 29.53 36.73 -16.45
CA LYS A 34 30.18 35.66 -15.71
C LYS A 34 29.78 35.65 -14.23
N LYS A 35 29.59 36.82 -13.62
CA LYS A 35 29.11 36.94 -12.24
C LYS A 35 27.65 36.51 -12.11
N LYS A 36 26.79 36.84 -13.09
CA LYS A 36 25.40 36.35 -13.14
C LYS A 36 25.34 34.83 -13.29
N GLU A 37 26.12 34.25 -14.20
CA GLU A 37 26.18 32.79 -14.36
C GLU A 37 26.69 32.10 -13.09
N GLN A 38 27.75 32.61 -12.46
CA GLN A 38 28.25 32.04 -11.20
C GLN A 38 27.21 32.11 -10.07
N GLN A 39 26.48 33.23 -9.95
CA GLN A 39 25.39 33.35 -8.97
C GLN A 39 24.23 32.41 -9.27
N TRP A 40 23.90 32.21 -10.55
CA TRP A 40 22.82 31.31 -10.97
C TRP A 40 23.19 29.85 -10.72
N VAL A 41 24.43 29.46 -11.03
CA VAL A 41 24.97 28.12 -10.74
C VAL A 41 25.06 27.86 -9.23
N SER A 42 25.53 28.84 -8.43
CA SER A 42 25.59 28.66 -6.97
C SER A 42 24.20 28.60 -6.33
N SER A 43 23.25 29.43 -6.81
CA SER A 43 21.87 29.42 -6.32
C SER A 43 21.14 28.12 -6.68
N ASN A 44 21.41 27.56 -7.87
CA ASN A 44 20.81 26.30 -8.28
C ASN A 44 21.51 25.08 -7.69
N ALA A 45 22.81 25.15 -7.35
CA ALA A 45 23.53 24.03 -6.75
C ALA A 45 22.92 23.62 -5.39
N GLU A 46 22.50 24.58 -4.56
CA GLU A 46 21.84 24.28 -3.28
C GLU A 46 20.44 23.69 -3.49
N ILE A 47 19.69 24.21 -4.49
CA ILE A 47 18.37 23.70 -4.86
C ILE A 47 18.48 22.28 -5.43
N THR A 48 19.44 22.03 -6.33
CA THR A 48 19.71 20.69 -6.89
C THR A 48 20.20 19.71 -5.84
N ALA A 49 21.03 20.15 -4.88
CA ALA A 49 21.46 19.31 -3.76
C ALA A 49 20.30 18.93 -2.83
N ARG A 50 19.33 19.83 -2.65
CA ARG A 50 18.10 19.54 -1.90
C ARG A 50 17.12 18.68 -2.68
N ILE A 51 17.00 18.82 -4.01
CA ILE A 51 16.03 18.09 -4.83
C ILE A 51 16.47 16.66 -5.14
N LYS A 52 17.78 16.41 -5.37
CA LYS A 52 18.31 15.06 -5.65
C LYS A 52 17.86 13.96 -4.68
N PRO A 53 17.91 14.14 -3.35
CA PRO A 53 17.43 13.10 -2.43
C PRO A 53 15.92 12.86 -2.57
N PHE A 54 15.12 13.89 -2.81
CA PHE A 54 13.67 13.74 -3.05
C PHE A 54 13.36 13.08 -4.40
N GLU A 55 14.16 13.30 -5.43
CA GLU A 55 14.02 12.60 -6.71
C GLU A 55 14.33 11.11 -6.59
N GLU A 56 15.37 10.74 -5.83
CA GLU A 56 15.68 9.33 -5.60
C GLU A 56 14.65 8.68 -4.68
N GLU A 57 14.18 9.37 -3.64
CA GLU A 57 13.09 8.90 -2.78
C GLU A 57 11.80 8.71 -3.58
N LYS A 58 11.44 9.66 -4.44
CA LYS A 58 10.31 9.53 -5.37
C LYS A 58 10.48 8.32 -6.28
N ARG A 59 11.68 8.10 -6.83
CA ARG A 59 11.96 6.95 -7.71
C ARG A 59 11.86 5.62 -6.98
N VAL A 60 12.29 5.57 -5.72
CA VAL A 60 12.14 4.40 -4.85
C VAL A 60 10.68 4.15 -4.51
N LEU A 61 9.92 5.18 -4.16
CA LEU A 61 8.50 5.10 -3.85
C LEU A 61 7.68 4.68 -5.09
N GLU A 62 7.95 5.24 -6.26
CA GLU A 62 7.30 4.85 -7.52
C GLU A 62 7.61 3.38 -7.88
N LYS A 63 8.82 2.90 -7.57
CA LYS A 63 9.18 1.49 -7.76
C LYS A 63 8.42 0.59 -6.78
N GLN A 64 8.35 0.96 -5.50
CA GLN A 64 7.59 0.22 -4.49
C GLN A 64 6.09 0.20 -4.80
N ASP A 65 5.53 1.32 -5.26
CA ASP A 65 4.13 1.41 -5.65
C ASP A 65 3.83 0.52 -6.87
N LYS A 66 4.70 0.50 -7.87
CA LYS A 66 4.58 -0.45 -9.00
C LYS A 66 4.69 -1.90 -8.57
N GLU A 67 5.65 -2.24 -7.71
CA GLU A 67 5.81 -3.61 -7.19
C GLU A 67 4.59 -4.03 -6.34
N TRP A 68 4.03 -3.09 -5.57
CA TRP A 68 2.83 -3.28 -4.77
C TRP A 68 1.58 -3.48 -5.65
N LEU A 69 1.38 -2.63 -6.65
CA LEU A 69 0.30 -2.77 -7.63
C LEU A 69 0.41 -4.07 -8.40
N GLN A 70 1.62 -4.47 -8.79
CA GLN A 70 1.87 -5.74 -9.46
C GLN A 70 1.60 -6.94 -8.54
N ARG A 71 1.93 -6.84 -7.24
CA ARG A 71 1.52 -7.86 -6.25
C ARG A 71 0.00 -7.92 -6.11
N LEU A 72 -0.67 -6.78 -5.94
CA LEU A 72 -2.13 -6.72 -5.85
C LEU A 72 -2.81 -7.27 -7.10
N GLU A 73 -2.29 -6.96 -8.28
CA GLU A 73 -2.81 -7.45 -9.56
C GLU A 73 -2.56 -8.95 -9.73
N ASN A 74 -1.41 -9.47 -9.30
CA ASN A 74 -1.14 -10.91 -9.25
C ASN A 74 -2.05 -11.60 -8.23
N THR A 75 -2.31 -11.02 -7.06
CA THR A 75 -3.27 -11.53 -6.08
C THR A 75 -4.70 -11.50 -6.64
N ARG A 76 -5.10 -10.43 -7.35
CA ARG A 76 -6.42 -10.28 -7.98
C ARG A 76 -6.62 -11.24 -9.14
N ASN A 77 -5.59 -11.49 -9.95
CA ASN A 77 -5.66 -12.28 -11.17
C ASN A 77 -5.36 -13.79 -10.96
N GLY A 78 -5.24 -14.25 -9.71
CA GLY A 78 -5.13 -15.69 -9.40
C GLY A 78 -3.83 -16.14 -8.72
N GLY A 79 -3.23 -15.32 -7.86
CA GLY A 79 -2.20 -15.75 -6.93
C GLY A 79 -2.85 -16.57 -5.81
N THR A 80 -2.71 -17.90 -5.91
CA THR A 80 -3.01 -18.93 -4.89
C THR A 80 -3.87 -18.44 -3.71
N CYS A 81 -5.19 -18.54 -3.85
CA CYS A 81 -6.09 -18.38 -2.71
C CYS A 81 -5.91 -19.60 -1.79
N VAL A 82 -5.34 -19.39 -0.61
CA VAL A 82 -5.27 -20.42 0.44
C VAL A 82 -6.44 -20.19 1.38
N LEU A 83 -7.41 -21.08 1.33
CA LEU A 83 -8.51 -21.12 2.28
C LEU A 83 -8.05 -21.90 3.52
N PHE A 84 -7.96 -21.21 4.65
CA PHE A 84 -7.68 -21.84 5.94
C PHE A 84 -8.99 -22.34 6.54
N GLY A 85 -9.29 -23.62 6.31
CA GLY A 85 -10.40 -24.32 6.94
C GLY A 85 -9.98 -24.96 8.26
N PHE A 86 -10.70 -24.65 9.34
CA PHE A 86 -10.55 -25.31 10.63
C PHE A 86 -11.55 -26.44 10.78
N ALA A 87 -11.23 -27.48 11.55
CA ALA A 87 -12.12 -28.62 11.69
C ALA A 87 -13.28 -28.35 12.67
N ASN A 88 -13.06 -27.55 13.71
CA ASN A 88 -14.00 -27.35 14.82
C ASN A 88 -13.92 -25.91 15.38
N ALA A 89 -15.03 -25.40 15.90
CA ALA A 89 -15.12 -24.13 16.64
C ALA A 89 -14.80 -24.27 18.15
N ASN A 90 -13.58 -24.68 18.49
CA ASN A 90 -13.17 -24.94 19.88
C ASN A 90 -12.38 -23.78 20.53
N GLN A 91 -12.07 -23.92 21.83
CA GLN A 91 -11.27 -22.90 22.54
C GLN A 91 -9.85 -22.73 22.00
N THR A 92 -9.22 -23.80 21.50
CA THR A 92 -7.86 -23.74 20.94
C THR A 92 -7.79 -22.82 19.72
N LEU A 93 -8.82 -22.82 18.89
CA LEU A 93 -8.94 -21.89 17.75
C LEU A 93 -8.87 -20.43 18.23
N THR A 94 -9.55 -20.11 19.33
CA THR A 94 -9.59 -18.75 19.88
C THR A 94 -8.34 -18.34 20.67
N GLN A 95 -7.71 -19.28 21.37
CA GLN A 95 -6.61 -18.99 22.29
C GLN A 95 -5.27 -18.90 21.57
N ASP A 96 -4.97 -19.86 20.70
CA ASP A 96 -3.64 -19.98 20.09
C ASP A 96 -3.66 -19.55 18.62
N THR A 97 -4.61 -20.07 17.86
CA THR A 97 -4.61 -19.91 16.40
C THR A 97 -5.05 -18.51 15.97
N LEU A 98 -6.07 -17.95 16.61
CA LEU A 98 -6.58 -16.61 16.30
C LEU A 98 -5.49 -15.55 16.50
N GLN A 99 -4.69 -15.67 17.57
CA GLN A 99 -3.60 -14.73 17.85
C GLN A 99 -2.57 -14.74 16.72
N ILE A 100 -2.09 -15.92 16.33
CA ILE A 100 -1.10 -16.08 15.26
C ILE A 100 -1.67 -15.57 13.94
N MET A 101 -2.88 -16.02 13.56
CA MET A 101 -3.52 -15.61 12.30
C MET A 101 -3.69 -14.10 12.22
N THR A 102 -4.07 -13.46 13.33
CA THR A 102 -4.23 -12.00 13.41
C THR A 102 -2.89 -11.27 13.26
N GLU A 103 -1.81 -11.77 13.88
CA GLU A 103 -0.47 -11.17 13.78
C GLU A 103 0.02 -11.11 12.32
N TYR A 104 -0.27 -12.14 11.53
CA TYR A 104 0.09 -12.20 10.11
C TYR A 104 -0.97 -11.65 9.16
N GLY A 105 -2.09 -11.12 9.68
CA GLY A 105 -3.19 -10.57 8.88
C GLY A 105 -3.99 -11.61 8.09
N TYR A 106 -3.91 -12.89 8.47
CA TYR A 106 -4.69 -13.97 7.88
C TYR A 106 -6.06 -14.12 8.53
N ARG A 107 -6.98 -14.68 7.77
CA ARG A 107 -8.34 -15.03 8.19
C ARG A 107 -8.64 -16.45 7.76
N GLY A 108 -9.60 -17.09 8.43
CA GLY A 108 -10.00 -18.44 8.11
C GLY A 108 -11.50 -18.64 8.25
N THR A 109 -11.88 -19.87 7.95
CA THR A 109 -13.25 -20.35 8.01
C THR A 109 -13.33 -21.49 9.01
N PHE A 110 -14.30 -21.47 9.92
CA PHE A 110 -14.48 -22.53 10.91
C PHE A 110 -15.92 -23.07 10.90
N PRO A 111 -16.12 -24.37 11.14
CA PRO A 111 -17.45 -24.96 11.12
C PRO A 111 -18.13 -24.90 12.48
N LEU A 112 -19.45 -24.71 12.46
CA LEU A 112 -20.33 -25.04 13.56
C LEU A 112 -20.97 -26.40 13.30
N GLN A 113 -20.78 -27.32 14.23
CA GLN A 113 -21.18 -28.73 14.10
C GLN A 113 -22.58 -28.97 14.62
N ASN A 114 -23.42 -29.65 13.83
CA ASN A 114 -24.65 -30.30 14.29
C ASN A 114 -25.56 -29.42 15.17
N GLY A 115 -25.71 -28.14 14.83
CA GLY A 115 -26.53 -27.21 15.60
C GLY A 115 -25.96 -26.77 16.96
N LEU A 116 -24.72 -27.14 17.30
CA LEU A 116 -24.06 -26.71 18.53
C LEU A 116 -23.87 -25.19 18.53
N VAL A 117 -24.23 -24.58 19.66
CA VAL A 117 -24.16 -23.13 19.87
C VAL A 117 -22.85 -22.81 20.60
N PRO A 118 -22.08 -21.80 20.16
CA PRO A 118 -20.93 -21.30 20.93
C PRO A 118 -21.29 -21.02 22.40
N GLY A 119 -20.47 -21.49 23.33
CA GLY A 119 -20.70 -21.36 24.77
C GLY A 119 -21.68 -22.37 25.37
N SER A 120 -22.26 -23.28 24.58
CA SER A 120 -23.12 -24.36 25.12
C SER A 120 -22.35 -25.46 25.85
N SER A 121 -21.03 -25.58 25.62
CA SER A 121 -20.13 -26.53 26.28
C SER A 121 -18.78 -25.86 26.58
N PRO A 122 -18.08 -26.25 27.66
CA PRO A 122 -16.74 -25.73 27.96
C PRO A 122 -15.71 -25.97 26.86
N GLU A 123 -15.91 -26.97 25.99
CA GLU A 123 -14.97 -27.28 24.90
C GLU A 123 -15.12 -26.36 23.69
N LEU A 124 -16.28 -25.71 23.56
CA LEU A 124 -16.60 -24.79 22.48
C LEU A 124 -16.09 -23.38 22.79
N MET A 125 -15.84 -22.61 21.74
CA MET A 125 -15.60 -21.18 21.89
C MET A 125 -16.82 -20.49 22.52
N SER A 126 -16.59 -19.39 23.25
CA SER A 126 -17.68 -18.59 23.81
C SER A 126 -18.43 -17.82 22.71
N MET A 127 -19.68 -17.43 22.99
CA MET A 127 -20.47 -16.60 22.07
C MET A 127 -19.83 -15.22 21.83
N GLU A 128 -19.16 -14.66 22.84
CA GLU A 128 -18.39 -13.43 22.70
C GLU A 128 -17.21 -13.60 21.74
N ALA A 129 -16.45 -14.69 21.86
CA ALA A 129 -15.35 -15.00 20.96
C ALA A 129 -15.84 -15.25 19.53
N PHE A 130 -16.97 -15.95 19.37
CA PHE A 130 -17.62 -16.17 18.09
C PHE A 130 -17.93 -14.85 17.38
N HIS A 131 -18.67 -13.94 18.02
CA HIS A 131 -18.99 -12.64 17.43
C HIS A 131 -17.75 -11.76 17.21
N GLY A 132 -16.76 -11.83 18.10
CA GLY A 132 -15.47 -11.15 17.93
C GLY A 132 -14.73 -11.62 16.67
N MET A 133 -14.68 -12.92 16.43
CA MET A 133 -14.08 -13.50 15.22
C MET A 133 -14.82 -13.02 13.96
N LEU A 134 -16.15 -13.06 13.94
CA LEU A 134 -16.92 -12.55 12.80
C LEU A 134 -16.70 -11.06 12.56
N GLY A 135 -16.64 -10.25 13.63
CA GLY A 135 -16.33 -8.82 13.55
C GLY A 135 -14.92 -8.53 12.99
N SER A 136 -13.99 -9.46 13.16
CA SER A 136 -12.64 -9.39 12.58
C SER A 136 -12.54 -9.93 11.15
N GLY A 137 -13.67 -10.38 10.57
CA GLY A 137 -13.80 -10.83 9.19
C GLY A 137 -13.53 -12.31 8.97
N TRP A 138 -13.58 -13.12 10.02
CA TRP A 138 -13.63 -14.58 9.87
C TRP A 138 -15.00 -15.02 9.39
N GLU A 139 -15.05 -16.17 8.74
CA GLU A 139 -16.29 -16.76 8.26
C GLU A 139 -16.57 -18.06 9.00
N TYR A 140 -17.85 -18.42 9.10
CA TYR A 140 -18.25 -19.71 9.63
C TYR A 140 -19.09 -20.46 8.60
N VAL A 141 -19.01 -21.79 8.66
CA VAL A 141 -19.73 -22.69 7.75
C VAL A 141 -20.55 -23.70 8.54
N PHE A 142 -21.57 -24.21 7.86
CA PHE A 142 -22.36 -25.32 8.38
C PHE A 142 -21.57 -26.63 8.22
N GLN A 143 -21.39 -27.38 9.31
CA GLN A 143 -20.89 -28.76 9.26
C GLN A 143 -21.95 -29.70 9.83
N THR A 144 -22.34 -30.65 9.00
CA THR A 144 -23.23 -31.75 9.36
C THR A 144 -22.66 -33.06 8.86
N GLU A 145 -23.07 -34.12 9.51
CA GLU A 145 -22.87 -35.46 8.97
C GLU A 145 -23.59 -35.60 7.62
N SER A 146 -22.90 -36.27 6.69
CA SER A 146 -23.46 -36.68 5.40
C SER A 146 -24.67 -37.60 5.64
N PRO A 147 -25.72 -37.56 4.79
CA PRO A 147 -26.95 -38.36 4.94
C PRO A 147 -26.72 -39.87 4.72
N GLY A 148 -25.69 -40.47 5.31
CA GLY A 148 -25.20 -41.83 5.07
C GLY A 148 -26.31 -42.88 5.19
N GLY A 149 -27.01 -43.14 4.10
CA GLY A 149 -28.14 -44.07 4.04
C GLY A 149 -29.40 -43.64 4.81
N GLU A 150 -29.45 -42.42 5.39
CA GLU A 150 -30.65 -41.89 6.04
C GLU A 150 -31.65 -41.35 5.00
N ASP A 151 -32.94 -41.43 5.36
CA ASP A 151 -34.03 -40.86 4.56
C ASP A 151 -33.79 -39.35 4.38
N GLU A 152 -33.73 -38.87 3.14
CA GLU A 152 -33.45 -37.48 2.79
C GLU A 152 -34.35 -36.51 3.57
N GLU A 153 -35.59 -36.91 3.81
CA GLU A 153 -36.57 -36.14 4.58
C GLU A 153 -36.17 -36.00 6.06
N GLN A 154 -35.61 -37.05 6.68
CA GLN A 154 -35.10 -36.97 8.06
C GLN A 154 -33.87 -36.09 8.14
N TRP A 155 -32.98 -36.18 7.15
CA TRP A 155 -31.79 -35.34 7.09
C TRP A 155 -32.14 -33.85 6.94
N VAL A 156 -33.10 -33.51 6.07
CA VAL A 156 -33.59 -32.13 5.93
C VAL A 156 -34.23 -31.62 7.22
N GLN A 157 -35.01 -32.45 7.93
CA GLN A 157 -35.58 -32.07 9.22
C GLN A 157 -34.51 -31.81 10.28
N GLN A 158 -33.43 -32.59 10.29
CA GLN A 158 -32.29 -32.35 11.18
C GLN A 158 -31.61 -31.01 10.84
N LEU A 159 -31.40 -30.69 9.56
CA LEU A 159 -30.85 -29.41 9.13
C LEU A 159 -31.72 -28.23 9.61
N ASP A 160 -33.03 -28.31 9.39
CA ASP A 160 -33.98 -27.27 9.79
C ASP A 160 -33.96 -27.05 11.31
N ALA A 161 -33.88 -28.13 12.09
CA ALA A 161 -33.78 -28.06 13.54
C ALA A 161 -32.47 -27.37 13.99
N GLN A 162 -31.35 -27.68 13.33
CA GLN A 162 -30.06 -27.06 13.63
C GLN A 162 -30.04 -25.56 13.28
N ILE A 163 -30.59 -25.18 12.12
CA ILE A 163 -30.74 -23.78 11.71
C ILE A 163 -31.67 -23.03 12.67
N ALA A 164 -32.77 -23.65 13.10
CA ALA A 164 -33.68 -23.06 14.08
C ALA A 164 -32.99 -22.79 15.43
N ALA A 165 -32.17 -23.73 15.90
CA ALA A 165 -31.38 -23.55 17.12
C ALA A 165 -30.42 -22.36 17.03
N TRP A 166 -29.73 -22.20 15.90
CA TRP A 166 -28.82 -21.07 15.66
C TRP A 166 -29.54 -19.73 15.52
N ASN A 167 -30.68 -19.70 14.83
CA ASN A 167 -31.51 -18.50 14.76
C ASN A 167 -32.04 -18.09 16.14
N GLY A 168 -32.46 -19.06 16.96
CA GLY A 168 -32.86 -18.82 18.35
C GLY A 168 -31.72 -18.29 19.23
N ALA A 169 -30.48 -18.66 18.92
CA ALA A 169 -29.28 -18.20 19.61
C ALA A 169 -28.70 -16.88 19.05
N GLY A 170 -29.28 -16.31 17.98
CA GLY A 170 -28.81 -15.05 17.37
C GLY A 170 -27.58 -15.21 16.47
N ILE A 171 -27.28 -16.42 15.99
CA ILE A 171 -26.13 -16.72 15.11
C ILE A 171 -26.46 -16.43 13.63
N GLY A 172 -27.70 -16.70 13.22
CA GLY A 172 -28.15 -16.61 11.82
C GLY A 172 -27.71 -17.81 10.99
N THR A 173 -27.94 -17.73 9.68
CA THR A 173 -27.54 -18.76 8.70
C THR A 173 -26.21 -18.38 8.03
N PRO A 174 -25.22 -19.28 7.94
CA PRO A 174 -23.97 -19.00 7.25
C PRO A 174 -24.15 -18.84 5.74
N GLY A 175 -23.23 -18.12 5.10
CA GLY A 175 -23.20 -17.95 3.64
C GLY A 175 -22.64 -19.16 2.86
N GLY A 176 -22.10 -20.17 3.56
CA GLY A 176 -21.47 -21.34 2.96
C GLY A 176 -21.72 -22.63 3.75
N ILE A 177 -21.69 -23.77 3.04
CA ILE A 177 -21.91 -25.12 3.58
C ILE A 177 -20.66 -25.96 3.34
N PHE A 178 -20.21 -26.71 4.35
CA PHE A 178 -19.04 -27.58 4.27
C PHE A 178 -19.43 -29.02 4.61
N PHE A 179 -19.27 -29.93 3.64
CA PHE A 179 -19.50 -31.36 3.82
C PHE A 179 -18.16 -32.05 4.07
N LEU A 180 -18.10 -32.90 5.10
CA LEU A 180 -16.98 -33.80 5.36
C LEU A 180 -17.32 -35.22 4.93
#